data_AF-A0A4C1SMY5-F1
#
_entry.id   AF-A0A4C1SMY5-F1
#
_cell.length_a   1.000
_cell.length_b   1.000
_cell.length_c   1.000
_cell.angle_alpha   90.00
_cell.angle_beta   90.00
_cell.angle_gamma   90.00
#
_symmetry.space_group_name_H-M   'P 1'
#
loop_
_entity.id
_entity.type
_entity.pdbx_description
1 polymer ?
#
loop_
_entity_poly.entity_id
_entity_poly.type
_entity_poly.pdbx_seq_one_letter_code
_entity_poly.pdbx_strand_id
1 'polypeptide(L)'
;MMIYSQNERDAALIRSAGFCTCSGAADENPFVDGLTIHKTEGQHGSNALYADKVMGDILAMPAVWCLPIRPKTLYIAGDTVWVKPYVRTLQRFQPQVVVINAGNATNDLYGPIIMERRMRRTPIFCLKRLWHFCT
;
A
#
# COMPACT_ATOMS: atom_id res chain seq x y z
N MET A 1 3.93 -0.01 -22.43
CA MET A 1 4.10 0.55 -21.08
C MET A 1 3.96 -0.58 -20.08
N MET A 2 4.97 -0.87 -19.25
CA MET A 2 4.85 -1.96 -18.27
C MET A 2 3.94 -1.56 -17.11
N ILE A 3 3.01 -2.44 -16.73
CA ILE A 3 2.13 -2.27 -15.56
C ILE A 3 2.56 -3.27 -14.48
N TYR A 4 2.80 -2.79 -13.27
CA TYR A 4 3.02 -3.64 -12.10
C TYR A 4 1.75 -3.70 -11.26
N SER A 5 1.28 -4.91 -10.97
CA SER A 5 0.21 -5.15 -10.03
C SER A 5 0.78 -5.71 -8.71
N GLN A 6 -0.06 -5.79 -7.68
CA GLN A 6 0.38 -6.31 -6.39
C GLN A 6 0.84 -7.78 -6.44
N ASN A 7 0.13 -8.56 -7.24
CA ASN A 7 0.37 -9.99 -7.43
C ASN A 7 -0.14 -10.44 -8.79
N GLU A 8 0.08 -11.72 -9.08
CA GLU A 8 -0.25 -12.30 -10.38
C GLU A 8 -1.76 -12.45 -10.62
N ARG A 9 -2.56 -12.54 -9.56
CA ARG A 9 -4.03 -12.57 -9.68
C ARG A 9 -4.55 -11.25 -10.26
N ASP A 10 -4.07 -10.13 -9.73
CA ASP A 10 -4.40 -8.80 -10.23
C ASP A 10 -3.82 -8.57 -11.63
N ALA A 11 -2.61 -9.08 -11.89
CA ALA A 11 -1.98 -8.99 -13.21
C ALA A 11 -2.82 -9.70 -14.27
N ALA A 12 -3.32 -10.91 -13.95
CA ALA A 12 -4.18 -11.68 -14.83
C ALA A 12 -5.51 -10.95 -15.12
N LEU A 13 -6.12 -10.35 -14.10
CA LEU A 13 -7.33 -9.55 -14.26
C LEU A 13 -7.07 -8.35 -15.18
N ILE A 14 -5.99 -7.61 -14.96
CA ILE A 14 -5.60 -6.46 -15.80
C ILE A 14 -5.34 -6.92 -17.24
N ARG A 15 -4.67 -8.06 -17.46
CA ARG A 15 -4.46 -8.61 -18.80
C ARG A 15 -5.76 -9.01 -19.48
N SER A 16 -6.71 -9.60 -18.74
CA SER A 16 -8.04 -9.91 -19.30
C SER A 16 -8.84 -8.67 -19.72
N ALA A 17 -8.52 -7.51 -19.16
CA ALA A 17 -9.10 -6.22 -19.57
C ALA A 17 -8.45 -5.62 -20.84
N GLY A 18 -7.50 -6.32 -21.47
CA GLY A 18 -6.87 -5.93 -22.74
C GLY A 18 -5.48 -5.31 -22.61
N PHE A 19 -4.90 -5.24 -21.42
CA PHE A 19 -3.53 -4.75 -21.24
C PHE A 19 -2.52 -5.86 -21.53
N CYS A 20 -1.70 -5.68 -22.58
CA CYS A 20 -0.76 -6.74 -23.00
C CYS A 20 0.49 -6.87 -22.14
N THR A 21 0.89 -5.82 -21.40
CA THR A 21 2.15 -5.78 -20.64
C THR A 21 1.90 -5.48 -19.17
N CYS A 22 1.55 -6.53 -18.40
CA CYS A 22 1.33 -6.47 -16.96
C CYS A 22 1.93 -7.69 -16.23
N SER A 23 2.58 -7.45 -15.09
CA SER A 23 3.22 -8.47 -14.24
C SER A 23 2.92 -8.22 -12.76
N GLY A 24 2.70 -9.30 -12.00
CA GLY A 24 2.66 -9.23 -10.55
C GLY A 24 4.03 -8.87 -9.98
N ALA A 25 4.08 -7.85 -9.13
CA ALA A 25 5.33 -7.42 -8.53
C ALA A 25 5.91 -8.48 -7.59
N ALA A 26 7.20 -8.77 -7.78
CA ALA A 26 8.00 -9.50 -6.82
C ALA A 26 8.25 -8.65 -5.57
N ASP A 27 8.89 -9.24 -4.55
CA ASP A 27 9.26 -8.48 -3.35
C ASP A 27 10.30 -7.39 -3.66
N GLU A 28 11.18 -7.65 -4.63
CA GLU A 28 12.15 -6.69 -5.16
C GLU A 28 12.08 -6.69 -6.69
N ASN A 29 12.01 -5.50 -7.29
CA ASN A 29 11.83 -5.30 -8.72
C ASN A 29 12.90 -4.31 -9.22
N PRO A 30 14.09 -4.79 -9.63
CA PRO A 30 15.16 -3.94 -10.13
C PRO A 30 14.89 -3.48 -11.57
N PHE A 31 15.29 -2.24 -11.87
CA PHE A 31 15.25 -1.63 -13.19
C PHE A 31 16.67 -1.38 -13.71
N VAL A 32 16.82 -1.32 -15.03
CA VAL A 32 18.12 -1.18 -15.71
C VAL A 32 18.84 0.13 -15.42
N ASP A 33 18.11 1.17 -15.02
CA ASP A 33 18.63 2.50 -14.66
C ASP A 33 19.10 2.59 -13.19
N GLY A 34 19.02 1.49 -12.44
CA GLY A 34 19.43 1.41 -11.04
C GLY A 34 18.33 1.75 -10.03
N LEU A 35 17.08 2.01 -10.48
CA LEU A 35 15.92 2.06 -9.60
C LEU A 35 15.55 0.64 -9.13
N THR A 36 15.19 0.49 -7.87
CA THR A 36 14.61 -0.76 -7.35
C THR A 36 13.28 -0.48 -6.69
N ILE A 37 12.22 -1.20 -7.08
CA ILE A 37 10.93 -1.07 -6.40
C ILE A 37 10.77 -2.25 -5.43
N HIS A 38 10.66 -1.95 -4.14
CA HIS A 38 10.38 -2.95 -3.11
C HIS A 38 8.89 -2.98 -2.81
N LYS A 39 8.28 -4.17 -2.92
CA LYS A 39 6.94 -4.42 -2.41
C LYS A 39 7.02 -4.61 -0.90
N THR A 40 6.10 -4.00 -0.18
CA THR A 40 6.03 -4.02 1.27
C THR A 40 4.62 -4.39 1.71
N GLU A 41 4.53 -4.94 2.91
CA GLU A 41 3.28 -5.41 3.49
C GLU A 41 2.52 -4.25 4.15
N GLY A 42 1.19 -4.34 4.10
CA GLY A 42 0.26 -3.47 4.81
C GLY A 42 -0.99 -4.24 5.22
N GLN A 43 -1.89 -3.58 5.92
CA GLN A 43 -3.17 -4.16 6.37
C GLN A 43 -4.28 -3.12 6.22
N HIS A 44 -5.26 -3.40 5.37
CA HIS A 44 -6.34 -2.45 5.04
C HIS A 44 -7.57 -2.69 5.93
N GLY A 45 -7.39 -2.57 7.25
CA GLY A 45 -8.43 -2.91 8.22
C GLY A 45 -7.88 -3.37 9.55
N SER A 46 -8.76 -3.46 10.56
CA SER A 46 -8.41 -4.00 11.87
C SER A 46 -8.28 -5.53 11.84
N ASN A 47 -7.65 -6.11 12.86
CA ASN A 47 -7.56 -7.59 12.97
C ASN A 47 -8.95 -8.23 13.06
N ALA A 48 -9.93 -7.54 13.65
CA ALA A 48 -11.31 -7.99 13.71
C ALA A 48 -11.95 -8.05 12.31
N LEU A 49 -11.63 -7.08 11.43
CA LEU A 49 -12.07 -7.10 10.04
C LEU A 49 -11.53 -8.32 9.30
N TYR A 50 -10.23 -8.61 9.45
CA TYR A 50 -9.60 -9.76 8.80
C TYR A 50 -10.04 -11.12 9.37
N ALA A 51 -10.63 -11.14 10.57
CA ALA A 51 -11.24 -12.34 11.12
C ALA A 51 -12.60 -12.67 10.48
N ASP A 52 -13.26 -11.68 9.86
CA ASP A 52 -14.41 -11.91 9.00
C ASP A 52 -13.91 -12.35 7.62
N LYS A 53 -14.31 -13.55 7.18
CA LYS A 53 -13.83 -14.14 5.93
C LYS A 53 -14.23 -13.30 4.71
N VAL A 54 -15.45 -12.77 4.69
CA VAL A 54 -15.97 -12.01 3.56
C VAL A 54 -15.25 -10.67 3.46
N MET A 55 -15.14 -9.95 4.58
CA MET A 55 -14.47 -8.65 4.61
C MET A 55 -12.96 -8.78 4.40
N GLY A 56 -12.36 -9.83 4.96
CA GLY A 56 -10.97 -10.19 4.72
C GLY A 56 -10.70 -10.41 3.24
N ASP A 57 -11.53 -11.17 2.52
CA ASP A 57 -11.33 -11.42 1.09
C ASP A 57 -11.52 -10.14 0.23
N ILE A 58 -12.35 -9.19 0.66
CA ILE A 58 -12.58 -7.90 -0.05
C ILE A 58 -11.42 -6.92 0.16
N LEU A 59 -10.89 -6.82 1.38
CA LEU A 59 -9.91 -5.80 1.76
C LEU A 59 -8.47 -6.34 1.90
N ALA A 60 -8.28 -7.66 1.79
CA ALA A 60 -6.95 -8.25 1.71
C ALA A 60 -6.31 -7.87 0.38
N MET A 61 -5.55 -6.76 0.38
CA MET A 61 -4.31 -6.57 -0.38
C MET A 61 -4.00 -5.07 -0.57
N PRO A 62 -3.24 -4.44 0.34
CA PRO A 62 -2.58 -3.17 0.01
C PRO A 62 -1.14 -3.44 -0.43
N ALA A 63 -0.84 -3.16 -1.69
CA ALA A 63 0.51 -3.07 -2.19
C ALA A 63 1.11 -1.78 -1.68
N VAL A 64 2.11 -1.92 -0.83
CA VAL A 64 2.85 -0.80 -0.30
C VAL A 64 4.21 -0.76 -1.02
N TRP A 65 4.65 0.40 -1.51
CA TRP A 65 5.81 0.49 -2.42
C TRP A 65 6.91 1.36 -1.83
N CYS A 66 8.15 0.87 -1.83
CA CYS A 66 9.33 1.65 -1.46
C CYS A 66 10.29 1.77 -2.65
N LEU A 67 10.70 3.00 -2.96
CA LEU A 67 11.54 3.36 -4.10
C LEU A 67 12.78 4.12 -3.58
N PRO A 68 13.99 3.55 -3.62
CA PRO A 68 15.23 4.29 -3.47
C PRO A 68 15.48 5.08 -4.76
N ILE A 69 15.22 6.39 -4.74
CA ILE A 69 15.57 7.30 -5.84
C ILE A 69 16.79 8.10 -5.37
N ARG A 70 18.02 7.72 -5.74
CA ARG A 70 19.20 8.43 -5.23
C ARG A 70 19.06 9.96 -5.47
N PRO A 71 19.21 10.82 -4.44
CA PRO A 71 19.73 10.56 -3.08
C PRO A 71 18.69 10.28 -1.98
N LYS A 72 17.39 10.15 -2.28
CA LYS A 72 16.30 9.96 -1.31
C LYS A 72 15.45 8.71 -1.57
N THR A 73 15.15 7.98 -0.51
CA THR A 73 14.17 6.90 -0.50
C THR A 73 12.76 7.46 -0.29
N LEU A 74 11.86 7.16 -1.22
CA LEU A 74 10.43 7.43 -1.16
C LEU A 74 9.69 6.16 -0.73
N TYR A 75 8.81 6.30 0.24
CA TYR A 75 7.92 5.24 0.70
C TYR A 75 6.46 5.65 0.51
N ILE A 76 5.70 4.90 -0.28
CA ILE A 76 4.26 5.07 -0.46
C ILE A 76 3.57 3.97 0.34
N ALA A 77 2.98 4.34 1.47
CA ALA A 77 2.38 3.44 2.45
C ALA A 77 1.10 2.74 1.96
N GLY A 78 0.49 3.21 0.87
CA GLY A 78 -0.75 2.64 0.33
C GLY A 78 -1.90 2.67 1.35
N ASP A 79 -2.88 1.79 1.12
CA ASP A 79 -4.06 1.64 1.98
C ASP A 79 -3.78 0.73 3.16
N THR A 80 -3.18 1.28 4.21
CA THR A 80 -2.85 0.51 5.42
C THR A 80 -3.23 1.27 6.69
N VAL A 81 -3.63 0.54 7.73
CA VAL A 81 -3.63 1.01 9.11
C VAL A 81 -2.23 0.90 9.73
N TRP A 82 -2.05 1.42 10.94
CA TRP A 82 -0.79 1.33 11.67
C TRP A 82 -0.54 -0.09 12.19
N VAL A 83 0.33 -0.84 11.52
CA VAL A 83 0.67 -2.23 11.86
C VAL A 83 2.18 -2.48 11.92
N LYS A 84 2.59 -3.60 12.52
CA LYS A 84 4.01 -3.97 12.64
C LYS A 84 4.76 -3.97 11.29
N PRO A 85 4.20 -4.49 10.17
CA PRO A 85 4.89 -4.43 8.89
C PRO A 85 5.23 -3.02 8.40
N TYR A 86 4.32 -2.05 8.57
CA TYR A 86 4.59 -0.64 8.28
C TYR A 86 5.78 -0.11 9.08
N VAL A 87 5.82 -0.39 10.39
CA VAL A 87 6.93 0.03 11.27
C VAL A 87 8.24 -0.64 10.86
N ARG A 88 8.23 -1.94 10.52
CA ARG A 88 9.42 -2.65 10.01
C ARG A 88 9.93 -2.03 8.72
N THR A 89 9.05 -1.62 7.82
CA THR A 89 9.42 -0.96 6.56
C THR A 89 10.11 0.39 6.81
N LEU A 90 9.55 1.21 7.72
CA LEU A 90 10.20 2.46 8.12
C LEU A 90 11.60 2.21 8.71
N GLN A 91 11.75 1.20 9.55
CA GLN A 91 13.02 0.83 10.17
C GLN A 91 14.05 0.32 9.16
N ARG A 92 13.63 -0.57 8.24
CA ARG A 92 14.49 -1.20 7.23
C ARG A 92 15.01 -0.20 6.20
N PHE A 93 14.12 0.63 5.66
CA PHE A 93 14.45 1.47 4.51
C PHE A 93 14.79 2.92 4.87
N GLN A 94 14.51 3.36 6.10
CA GLN A 94 14.77 4.72 6.59
C GLN A 94 14.39 5.81 5.56
N PRO A 95 13.13 5.81 5.04
CA PRO A 95 12.75 6.70 3.96
C PRO A 95 12.79 8.17 4.38
N GLN A 96 13.37 9.02 3.54
CA GLN A 96 13.39 10.47 3.72
C GLN A 96 12.06 11.12 3.34
N VAL A 97 11.27 10.45 2.50
CA VAL A 97 9.93 10.90 2.11
C VAL A 97 8.96 9.74 2.33
N VAL A 98 7.92 9.98 3.12
CA VAL A 98 6.84 9.03 3.34
C VAL A 98 5.53 9.66 2.86
N VAL A 99 4.81 8.93 2.03
CA VAL A 99 3.48 9.24 1.52
C VAL A 99 2.48 8.30 2.19
N ILE A 100 1.49 8.85 2.88
CA ILE A 100 0.42 8.07 3.52
C ILE A 100 -0.96 8.45 2.96
N ASN A 101 -1.82 7.44 2.82
CA ASN A 101 -3.25 7.62 2.60
C ASN A 101 -3.92 7.90 3.95
N ALA A 102 -4.02 9.17 4.31
CA ALA A 102 -4.50 9.61 5.64
C ALA A 102 -5.92 10.18 5.59
N GLY A 103 -6.80 9.49 4.86
CA GLY A 103 -8.20 9.84 4.71
C GLY A 103 -9.06 9.48 5.92
N ASN A 104 -8.58 8.61 6.81
CA ASN A 104 -9.38 8.00 7.87
C ASN A 104 -10.71 7.42 7.36
N ALA A 105 -10.65 6.67 6.25
CA ALA A 105 -11.80 5.90 5.80
C ALA A 105 -12.11 4.83 6.87
N THR A 106 -13.38 4.66 7.20
CA THR A 106 -13.85 3.75 8.24
C THR A 106 -14.88 2.79 7.67
N ASN A 107 -14.85 1.56 8.16
CA ASN A 107 -15.98 0.63 8.08
C ASN A 107 -16.82 0.77 9.37
N ASP A 108 -18.15 0.76 9.24
CA ASP A 108 -19.06 1.00 10.36
C ASP A 108 -18.94 -0.03 11.50
N LEU A 109 -18.64 -1.30 11.16
CA LEU A 109 -18.50 -2.37 12.14
C LEU A 109 -17.08 -2.49 12.70
N TYR A 110 -16.06 -2.25 11.86
CA TYR A 110 -14.67 -2.59 12.18
C TYR A 110 -13.75 -1.40 12.40
N GLY A 111 -14.23 -0.18 12.20
CA GLY A 111 -13.48 1.06 12.39
C GLY A 111 -12.56 1.41 11.21
N PRO A 112 -11.47 2.16 11.44
CA PRO A 112 -10.59 2.64 10.38
C PRO A 112 -9.97 1.51 9.55
N ILE A 113 -9.98 1.69 8.22
CA ILE A 113 -9.33 0.79 7.26
C ILE A 113 -8.02 1.36 6.70
N ILE A 114 -7.79 2.66 6.90
CA ILE A 114 -6.52 3.34 6.59
C ILE A 114 -6.13 4.29 7.72
N MET A 115 -4.87 4.75 7.73
CA MET A 115 -4.37 5.69 8.72
C MET A 115 -5.18 6.99 8.79
N GLU A 116 -5.20 7.58 9.99
CA GLU A 116 -5.65 8.95 10.20
C GLU A 116 -4.48 9.95 10.16
N ARG A 117 -4.83 11.22 9.97
CA ARG A 117 -3.85 12.32 9.90
C ARG A 117 -2.97 12.43 11.15
N ARG A 118 -3.48 12.06 12.32
CA ARG A 118 -2.81 12.27 13.63
C ARG A 118 -1.79 11.18 13.97
N MET A 119 -1.81 10.03 13.30
CA MET A 119 -0.88 8.92 13.55
C MET A 119 0.55 9.18 13.01
N ARG A 120 1.01 10.44 12.94
CA ARG A 120 2.35 10.79 12.43
C ARG A 120 3.35 10.91 13.58
N ARG A 121 4.53 10.29 13.44
CA ARG A 121 5.69 10.48 14.34
C ARG A 121 6.93 11.07 13.65
N THR A 122 6.88 11.31 12.34
CA THR A 122 8.02 11.72 11.48
C THR A 122 7.54 12.75 10.44
N PRO A 123 8.41 13.48 9.70
CA PRO A 123 7.98 14.39 8.66
C PRO A 123 7.42 13.58 7.47
N ILE A 124 6.11 13.32 7.54
CA ILE A 124 5.36 12.51 6.60
C ILE A 124 4.51 13.44 5.72
N PHE A 125 4.67 13.33 4.40
CA PHE A 125 3.79 13.98 3.43
C PHE A 125 2.45 13.23 3.38
N CYS A 126 1.35 13.96 3.49
CA CYS A 126 0.02 13.41 3.67
C CYS A 126 -0.88 13.82 2.52
N LEU A 127 -1.37 12.84 1.76
CA LEU A 127 -2.46 13.06 0.83
C LEU A 127 -3.79 12.87 1.56
N LYS A 128 -4.66 13.88 1.48
CA LYS A 128 -6.09 13.76 1.82
C LYS A 128 -6.83 13.46 0.53
N ARG A 129 -7.46 12.30 0.42
CA ARG A 129 -8.50 12.02 -0.58
C ARG A 129 -9.78 11.66 0.17
N LEU A 130 -10.84 12.43 -0.05
CA LEU A 130 -12.17 12.18 0.51
C LEU A 130 -12.78 11.03 -0.28
N TRP A 131 -12.81 9.84 0.30
CA TRP A 131 -13.64 8.74 -0.18
C TRP A 131 -14.81 8.59 0.80
N HIS A 132 -16.00 8.96 0.37
CA HIS A 132 -17.24 8.57 1.03
C HIS A 132 -17.61 7.20 0.44
N PHE A 133 -17.16 6.12 1.06
CA PHE A 133 -17.81 4.83 0.85
C PHE A 133 -19.10 4.85 1.67
N CYS A 134 -20.22 5.04 0.99
CA CYS A 134 -21.56 4.94 1.57
C CYS A 134 -22.27 3.75 0.91
N THR A 135 -22.81 2.91 1.80
CA THR A 135 -23.83 1.85 1.65
C THR A 135 -23.50 0.64 0.79
#